data_AF-C5KIF8-F1
#
_entry.id   AF-C5KIF8-F1
#
_cell.length_a   1.000
_cell.length_b   1.000
_cell.length_c   1.000
_cell.angle_alpha   90.00
_cell.angle_beta   90.00
_cell.angle_gamma   90.00
#
_symmetry.space_group_name_H-M   'P 1'
#
loop_
_entity.id
_entity.type
_entity.pdbx_description
1 polymer ?
#
loop_
_entity_poly.entity_id
_entity_poly.type
_entity_poly.pdbx_seq_one_letter_code
_entity_poly.pdbx_strand_id
1 'polypeptide(L)'
;MASWTNKFGDDYAEHSAVFAKDADVEHIEMMGVSVREVLMPAFEEALKDMGGKPLREAKILEIGCGTGSILDVLRVEGADPNLLYGVDLNEKSVSIANAKHEFHVQHVEGYDYILPGNPEIDIAFCKQCLSHVPPADYEKFFGKIRQLEAKYFIISEGINPNGYEATKWGEWTFHTNDFLKLCTAQFGKPMFTKNFVAKEPEMFAPLMHDTTALFKLCKLVTTAASGKRWATVDVAVSAERNKNAKIFLKTDGKSPRPIIGYGGSIPEQTFTNVNEKAMDELVEVYFGSAGLDYNMLRVPVHSTGNGYVFDNVYNDFDLKHFDYNLTGDRKNGKMEMIMKVLKKKEKLKIVGSAWSPPSWMKLGNHSMNGSPKPCLKNDPRYHKVWADYLVTWVAAYERLGVPIWAITQQNEPS
;
A
#
# COMPACT_ATOMS: atom_id res chain seq x y z
N MET A 1 -25.17 6.98 0.96
CA MET A 1 -24.38 7.86 1.84
C MET A 1 -24.83 9.29 1.62
N ALA A 2 -25.19 10.01 2.67
CA ALA A 2 -25.48 11.43 2.59
C ALA A 2 -24.16 12.17 2.33
N SER A 3 -24.04 12.78 1.16
CA SER A 3 -23.01 13.77 0.88
C SER A 3 -23.22 14.98 1.80
N TRP A 4 -22.14 15.58 2.30
CA TRP A 4 -22.12 16.85 3.02
C TRP A 4 -22.61 17.93 2.04
N THR A 5 -23.93 18.07 2.05
CA THR A 5 -24.74 18.90 1.18
C THR A 5 -25.80 19.51 2.07
N ASN A 6 -26.36 20.65 1.69
CA ASN A 6 -27.42 21.34 2.42
C ASN A 6 -28.74 20.52 2.52
N LYS A 7 -28.73 19.21 2.18
CA LYS A 7 -29.84 18.25 2.25
C LYS A 7 -29.62 17.16 3.31
N PHE A 8 -28.77 17.39 4.31
CA PHE A 8 -28.68 16.52 5.48
C PHE A 8 -30.01 16.57 6.23
N GLY A 9 -30.64 15.41 6.45
CA GLY A 9 -32.01 15.33 6.95
C GLY A 9 -32.16 15.72 8.42
N ASP A 10 -33.32 16.29 8.74
CA ASP A 10 -33.76 16.68 10.09
C ASP A 10 -33.68 15.55 11.13
N ASP A 11 -33.72 14.30 10.69
CA ASP A 11 -33.59 13.11 11.53
C ASP A 11 -32.23 13.08 12.26
N TYR A 12 -31.16 13.55 11.61
CA TYR A 12 -29.82 13.62 12.22
C TYR A 12 -29.81 14.57 13.42
N ALA A 13 -30.45 15.73 13.28
CA ALA A 13 -30.53 16.73 14.33
C ALA A 13 -31.35 16.25 15.55
N GLU A 14 -32.29 15.33 15.35
CA GLU A 14 -33.13 14.78 16.42
C GLU A 14 -32.45 13.68 17.24
N HIS A 15 -31.46 12.99 16.66
CA HIS A 15 -30.81 11.84 17.28
C HIS A 15 -29.37 12.13 17.74
N SER A 16 -28.84 13.32 17.43
CA SER A 16 -27.48 13.70 17.83
C SER A 16 -27.45 14.13 19.30
N ALA A 17 -26.41 13.71 20.03
CA ALA A 17 -26.10 14.26 21.35
C ALA A 17 -26.11 15.79 21.33
N VAL A 18 -26.69 16.40 22.35
CA VAL A 18 -26.70 17.86 22.53
C VAL A 18 -25.68 18.27 23.58
N PHE A 19 -25.60 17.55 24.70
CA PHE A 19 -24.70 17.90 25.80
C PHE A 19 -23.49 16.99 25.87
N ALA A 20 -22.43 17.48 26.52
CA ALA A 20 -21.15 16.77 26.68
C ALA A 20 -21.30 15.38 27.31
N LYS A 21 -22.25 15.22 28.24
CA LYS A 21 -22.53 13.93 28.88
C LYS A 21 -23.09 12.89 27.90
N ASP A 22 -23.93 13.35 26.96
CA ASP A 22 -24.60 12.48 26.00
C ASP A 22 -23.61 12.13 24.89
N ALA A 23 -22.74 13.08 24.50
CA ALA A 23 -21.65 12.85 23.57
C ALA A 23 -20.66 11.79 24.08
N ASP A 24 -20.29 11.82 25.37
CA ASP A 24 -19.45 10.80 25.95
C ASP A 24 -20.13 9.43 26.01
N VAL A 25 -21.42 9.37 26.38
CA VAL A 25 -22.19 8.11 26.39
C VAL A 25 -22.24 7.51 24.99
N GLU A 26 -22.65 8.28 24.00
CA GLU A 26 -22.69 7.83 22.60
C GLU A 26 -21.31 7.36 22.13
N HIS A 27 -20.26 8.13 22.43
CA HIS A 27 -18.90 7.79 21.99
C HIS A 27 -18.35 6.55 22.70
N ILE A 28 -18.65 6.35 23.99
CA ILE A 28 -18.28 5.14 24.73
C ILE A 28 -19.04 3.93 24.20
N GLU A 29 -20.34 4.06 23.95
CA GLU A 29 -21.16 2.98 23.38
C GLU A 29 -20.68 2.59 21.97
N MET A 30 -20.26 3.58 21.17
CA MET A 30 -19.80 3.35 19.81
C MET A 30 -18.33 2.88 19.72
N MET A 31 -17.45 3.43 20.55
CA MET A 31 -15.98 3.35 20.38
C MET A 31 -15.25 2.78 21.61
N GLY A 32 -15.94 2.53 22.71
CA GLY A 32 -15.34 2.06 23.97
C GLY A 32 -14.51 3.11 24.73
N VAL A 33 -14.47 4.36 24.25
CA VAL A 33 -13.71 5.48 24.83
C VAL A 33 -14.54 6.75 24.77
N SER A 34 -14.33 7.68 25.68
CA SER A 34 -15.03 8.97 25.71
C SER A 34 -14.54 9.93 24.62
N VAL A 35 -15.33 10.98 24.32
CA VAL A 35 -14.90 12.05 23.42
C VAL A 35 -13.68 12.76 23.99
N ARG A 36 -13.68 12.98 25.31
CA ARG A 36 -12.59 13.66 26.04
C ARG A 36 -11.26 12.96 25.87
N GLU A 37 -11.24 11.65 26.08
CA GLU A 37 -10.03 10.83 25.95
C GLU A 37 -9.45 10.87 24.53
N VAL A 38 -10.29 11.07 23.51
CA VAL A 38 -9.86 11.14 22.11
C VAL A 38 -9.41 12.54 21.71
N LEU A 39 -10.17 13.57 22.07
CA LEU A 39 -9.95 14.93 21.55
C LEU A 39 -9.06 15.80 22.43
N MET A 40 -9.20 15.74 23.76
CA MET A 40 -8.50 16.68 24.66
C MET A 40 -6.97 16.63 24.55
N PRO A 41 -6.32 15.46 24.35
CA PRO A 41 -4.87 15.43 24.15
C PRO A 41 -4.38 16.31 22.99
N ALA A 42 -5.16 16.40 21.90
CA ALA A 42 -4.82 17.25 20.77
C ALA A 42 -4.98 18.74 21.08
N PHE A 43 -6.02 19.11 21.83
CA PHE A 43 -6.21 20.49 22.29
C PHE A 43 -5.12 20.91 23.28
N GLU A 44 -4.79 20.06 24.25
CA GLU A 44 -3.73 20.33 25.23
C GLU A 44 -2.37 20.58 24.55
N GLU A 45 -2.04 19.81 23.52
CA GLU A 45 -0.81 20.02 22.76
C GLU A 45 -0.85 21.31 21.94
N ALA A 46 -1.96 21.61 21.27
CA ALA A 46 -2.11 22.88 20.53
C ALA A 46 -1.96 24.10 21.46
N LEU A 47 -2.59 24.06 22.63
CA LEU A 47 -2.49 25.10 23.65
C LEU A 47 -1.06 25.27 24.17
N LYS A 48 -0.37 24.14 24.40
CA LYS A 48 1.04 24.13 24.83
C LYS A 48 1.96 24.76 23.80
N ASP A 49 1.80 24.43 22.53
CA ASP A 49 2.62 25.01 21.47
C ASP A 49 2.34 26.50 21.26
N MET A 50 1.13 26.97 21.57
CA MET A 50 0.80 28.40 21.64
C MET A 50 1.35 29.10 22.91
N GLY A 51 2.43 28.56 23.50
CA GLY A 51 3.09 29.11 24.68
C GLY A 51 2.38 28.78 25.99
N GLY A 52 1.63 27.68 26.04
CA GLY A 52 0.82 27.30 27.20
C GLY A 52 -0.43 28.16 27.36
N LYS A 53 -1.05 28.55 26.23
CA LYS A 53 -2.28 29.34 26.22
C LYS A 53 -3.37 28.62 27.03
N PRO A 54 -4.06 29.27 27.98
CA PRO A 54 -5.17 28.63 28.68
C PRO A 54 -6.32 28.30 27.73
N LEU A 55 -6.97 27.13 27.92
CA LEU A 55 -8.11 26.72 27.09
C LEU A 55 -9.24 27.78 27.10
N ARG A 56 -9.50 28.38 28.27
CA ARG A 56 -10.47 29.48 28.43
C ARG A 56 -10.18 30.73 27.60
N GLU A 57 -8.98 30.88 27.04
CA GLU A 57 -8.53 32.03 26.25
C GLU A 57 -8.36 31.68 24.76
N ALA A 58 -8.59 30.42 24.38
CA ALA A 58 -8.47 29.96 23.00
C ALA A 58 -9.77 30.20 22.23
N LYS A 59 -9.66 30.81 21.04
CA LYS A 59 -10.76 30.92 20.09
C LYS A 59 -10.82 29.66 19.24
N ILE A 60 -11.89 28.88 19.39
CA ILE A 60 -11.99 27.55 18.79
C ILE A 60 -13.19 27.50 17.83
N LEU A 61 -12.95 27.03 16.61
CA LEU A 61 -13.98 26.77 15.60
C LEU A 61 -14.16 25.26 15.39
N GLU A 62 -15.38 24.75 15.53
CA GLU A 62 -15.78 23.42 15.05
C GLU A 62 -16.47 23.51 13.69
N ILE A 63 -15.96 22.76 12.70
CA ILE A 63 -16.58 22.61 11.37
C ILE A 63 -17.37 21.31 11.33
N GLY A 64 -18.68 21.42 11.03
CA GLY A 64 -19.61 20.30 11.11
C GLY A 64 -20.02 19.99 12.55
N CYS A 65 -20.30 21.03 13.33
CA CYS A 65 -20.52 20.93 14.78
C CYS A 65 -21.85 20.27 15.19
N GLY A 66 -22.75 19.99 14.24
CA GLY A 66 -24.07 19.44 14.51
C GLY A 66 -24.84 20.28 15.54
N THR A 67 -25.32 19.61 16.58
CA THR A 67 -26.04 20.19 17.73
C THR A 67 -25.12 20.83 18.77
N GLY A 68 -23.80 20.85 18.54
CA GLY A 68 -22.82 21.54 19.38
C GLY A 68 -22.27 20.72 20.56
N SER A 69 -22.47 19.41 20.59
CA SER A 69 -22.12 18.60 21.76
C SER A 69 -20.62 18.49 22.02
N ILE A 70 -19.79 18.58 20.99
CA ILE A 70 -18.33 18.61 21.15
C ILE A 70 -17.83 19.98 21.64
N LEU A 71 -18.41 21.08 21.14
CA LEU A 71 -18.21 22.40 21.75
C LEU A 71 -18.63 22.42 23.22
N ASP A 72 -19.72 21.72 23.57
CA ASP A 72 -20.14 21.58 24.97
C ASP A 72 -19.14 20.78 25.81
N VAL A 73 -18.48 19.76 25.24
CA VAL A 73 -17.35 19.08 25.88
C VAL A 73 -16.24 20.08 26.20
N LEU A 74 -15.81 20.88 25.22
CA LEU A 74 -14.77 21.91 25.44
C LEU A 74 -15.17 22.94 26.51
N ARG A 75 -16.44 23.36 26.52
CA ARG A 75 -16.98 24.26 27.55
C ARG A 75 -16.87 23.63 28.95
N VAL A 76 -17.25 22.35 29.09
CA VAL A 76 -17.12 21.63 30.38
C VAL A 76 -15.66 21.47 30.80
N GLU A 77 -14.75 21.29 29.84
CA GLU A 77 -13.30 21.25 30.09
C GLU A 77 -12.68 22.65 30.37
N GLY A 78 -13.49 23.70 30.34
CA GLY A 78 -13.11 25.04 30.78
C GLY A 78 -12.83 26.04 29.65
N ALA A 79 -13.22 25.76 28.41
CA ALA A 79 -13.25 26.77 27.36
C ALA A 79 -14.31 27.86 27.67
N ASP A 80 -14.01 29.11 27.33
CA ASP A 80 -14.99 30.20 27.44
C ASP A 80 -16.02 30.07 26.30
N PRO A 81 -17.33 29.92 26.59
CA PRO A 81 -18.34 29.78 25.54
C PRO A 81 -18.37 30.97 24.56
N ASN A 82 -17.96 32.17 24.97
CA ASN A 82 -17.88 33.33 24.07
C ASN A 82 -16.73 33.24 23.05
N LEU A 83 -15.82 32.28 23.24
CA LEU A 83 -14.69 32.02 22.34
C LEU A 83 -14.87 30.69 21.58
N LEU A 84 -16.03 30.04 21.71
CA LEU A 84 -16.39 28.85 20.97
C LEU A 84 -17.30 29.21 19.80
N TYR A 85 -16.92 28.70 18.63
CA TYR A 85 -17.59 28.93 17.35
C TYR A 85 -17.90 27.58 16.71
N GLY A 86 -19.08 27.46 16.10
CA GLY A 86 -19.50 26.27 15.37
C GLY A 86 -20.10 26.65 14.02
N VAL A 87 -19.86 25.82 13.01
CA VAL A 87 -20.56 25.92 11.73
C VAL A 87 -21.14 24.58 11.30
N ASP A 88 -22.33 24.60 10.73
CA ASP A 88 -22.98 23.39 10.20
C ASP A 88 -23.87 23.70 8.97
N LEU A 89 -24.09 22.69 8.14
CA LEU A 89 -24.97 22.75 6.95
C LEU A 89 -26.43 22.47 7.28
N ASN A 90 -26.73 21.87 8.45
CA ASN A 90 -28.08 21.56 8.85
C ASN A 90 -28.63 22.68 9.75
N GLU A 91 -29.56 23.47 9.21
CA GLU A 91 -30.17 24.61 9.90
C GLU A 91 -30.87 24.19 11.22
N LYS A 92 -31.46 22.99 11.27
CA LYS A 92 -32.11 22.47 12.48
C LYS A 92 -31.12 22.16 13.60
N SER A 93 -29.99 21.51 13.29
CA SER A 93 -28.89 21.27 14.22
C SER A 93 -28.36 22.58 14.80
N VAL A 94 -28.15 23.58 13.95
CA VAL A 94 -27.75 24.94 14.36
C VAL A 94 -28.80 25.58 15.26
N SER A 95 -30.08 25.46 14.92
CA SER A 95 -31.17 25.99 15.76
C SER A 95 -31.21 25.32 17.12
N ILE A 96 -30.97 24.00 17.21
CA ILE A 96 -30.89 23.28 18.48
C ILE A 96 -29.68 23.75 19.27
N ALA A 97 -28.52 23.85 18.64
CA ALA A 97 -27.28 24.29 19.28
C ALA A 97 -27.46 25.69 19.91
N ASN A 98 -27.95 26.65 19.14
CA ASN A 98 -28.20 28.02 19.60
C ASN A 98 -29.32 28.12 20.65
N ALA A 99 -30.27 27.17 20.69
CA ALA A 99 -31.31 27.13 21.71
C ALA A 99 -30.85 26.49 23.04
N LYS A 100 -29.76 25.72 23.01
CA LYS A 100 -29.32 24.89 24.13
C LYS A 100 -27.98 25.31 24.73
N HIS A 101 -27.19 26.09 23.99
CA HIS A 101 -25.86 26.52 24.40
C HIS A 101 -25.65 28.02 24.24
N GLU A 102 -24.63 28.54 24.92
CA GLU A 102 -24.28 29.96 24.96
C GLU A 102 -23.14 30.33 23.99
N PHE A 103 -22.62 29.36 23.23
CA PHE A 103 -21.58 29.57 22.22
C PHE A 103 -22.15 29.90 20.84
N HIS A 104 -21.30 30.36 19.92
CA HIS A 104 -21.72 30.92 18.64
C HIS A 104 -21.81 29.87 17.53
N VAL A 105 -23.01 29.40 17.17
CA VAL A 105 -23.19 28.46 16.05
C VAL A 105 -23.88 29.13 14.86
N GLN A 106 -23.32 28.96 13.67
CA GLN A 106 -23.82 29.55 12.44
C GLN A 106 -24.14 28.49 11.38
N HIS A 107 -25.28 28.66 10.73
CA HIS A 107 -25.63 27.92 9.52
C HIS A 107 -24.83 28.47 8.34
N VAL A 108 -24.18 27.57 7.60
CA VAL A 108 -23.38 27.91 6.42
C VAL A 108 -23.87 27.15 5.21
N GLU A 109 -23.62 27.71 4.02
CA GLU A 109 -23.88 27.01 2.75
C GLU A 109 -22.55 26.54 2.14
N GLY A 110 -22.44 25.25 1.83
CA GLY A 110 -21.21 24.68 1.27
C GLY A 110 -20.01 24.80 2.22
N TYR A 111 -18.94 25.47 1.80
CA TYR A 111 -17.67 25.52 2.54
C TYR A 111 -17.34 26.93 3.07
N ASP A 112 -18.34 27.81 3.14
CA ASP A 112 -18.15 29.21 3.51
C ASP A 112 -18.18 29.40 5.04
N TYR A 113 -17.03 29.18 5.67
CA TYR A 113 -16.82 29.29 7.13
C TYR A 113 -16.71 30.74 7.62
N ILE A 114 -17.58 31.63 7.14
CA ILE A 114 -17.56 33.04 7.49
C ILE A 114 -18.26 33.21 8.84
N LEU A 115 -17.47 33.46 9.87
CA LEU A 115 -17.96 33.68 11.23
C LEU A 115 -18.34 35.15 11.47
N PRO A 116 -19.29 35.45 12.38
CA PRO A 116 -19.70 36.82 12.66
C PRO A 116 -18.54 37.61 13.26
N GLY A 117 -18.25 38.78 12.68
CA GLY A 117 -17.12 39.62 13.11
C GLY A 117 -15.74 39.15 12.64
N ASN A 118 -15.66 38.06 11.85
CA ASN A 118 -14.44 37.50 11.29
C ASN A 118 -13.28 37.37 12.31
N PRO A 119 -13.48 36.67 13.43
CA PRO A 119 -12.46 36.52 14.46
C PRO A 119 -11.25 35.75 13.93
N GLU A 120 -10.05 36.16 14.37
CA GLU A 120 -8.86 35.32 14.23
C GLU A 120 -9.04 34.07 15.10
N ILE A 121 -9.08 32.90 14.46
CA ILE A 121 -9.26 31.60 15.12
C ILE A 121 -7.91 31.05 15.55
N ASP A 122 -7.80 30.58 16.80
CA ASP A 122 -6.58 29.91 17.26
C ASP A 122 -6.56 28.45 16.83
N ILE A 123 -7.68 27.73 17.04
CA ILE A 123 -7.80 26.31 16.72
C ILE A 123 -9.08 26.11 15.90
N ALA A 124 -8.96 25.57 14.69
CA ALA A 124 -10.10 25.05 13.95
C ALA A 124 -10.05 23.52 14.01
N PHE A 125 -11.19 22.86 14.18
CA PHE A 125 -11.23 21.41 14.19
C PHE A 125 -12.47 20.86 13.49
N CYS A 126 -12.38 19.60 13.08
CA CYS A 126 -13.53 18.84 12.63
C CYS A 126 -13.46 17.40 13.16
N LYS A 127 -14.62 16.85 13.52
CA LYS A 127 -14.78 15.45 13.90
C LYS A 127 -15.83 14.80 13.00
N GLN A 128 -15.47 13.69 12.36
CA GLN A 128 -16.34 12.92 11.46
C GLN A 128 -16.98 13.76 10.33
N CYS A 129 -16.34 14.85 9.93
CA CYS A 129 -16.87 15.78 8.92
C CYS A 129 -16.40 15.38 7.52
N LEU A 130 -15.12 15.03 7.36
CA LEU A 130 -14.49 14.72 6.08
C LEU A 130 -15.11 13.47 5.44
N SER A 131 -15.53 12.49 6.26
CA SER A 131 -16.24 11.30 5.78
C SER A 131 -17.54 11.60 5.02
N HIS A 132 -18.10 12.79 5.21
CA HIS A 132 -19.30 13.24 4.50
C HIS A 132 -18.96 14.11 3.28
N VAL A 133 -17.77 14.69 3.20
CA VAL A 133 -17.39 15.57 2.08
C VAL A 133 -17.18 14.73 0.81
N PRO A 134 -17.85 15.02 -0.33
CA PRO A 134 -17.57 14.32 -1.58
C PRO A 134 -16.09 14.46 -1.98
N PRO A 135 -15.41 13.40 -2.42
CA PRO A 135 -14.00 13.49 -2.81
C PRO A 135 -13.71 14.56 -3.89
N ALA A 136 -14.68 14.82 -4.77
CA ALA A 136 -14.58 15.86 -5.80
C ALA A 136 -14.51 17.29 -5.21
N ASP A 137 -15.00 17.50 -3.99
CA ASP A 137 -15.07 18.80 -3.33
C ASP A 137 -13.96 19.00 -2.28
N TYR A 138 -13.07 18.03 -2.08
CA TYR A 138 -11.96 18.13 -1.12
C TYR A 138 -11.08 19.36 -1.35
N GLU A 139 -10.71 19.66 -2.60
CA GLU A 139 -9.89 20.84 -2.89
C GLU A 139 -10.58 22.14 -2.45
N LYS A 140 -11.90 22.20 -2.61
CA LYS A 140 -12.72 23.34 -2.18
C LYS A 140 -12.83 23.39 -0.65
N PHE A 141 -13.10 22.27 0.01
CA PHE A 141 -13.14 22.14 1.47
C PHE A 141 -11.83 22.60 2.11
N PHE A 142 -10.69 22.01 1.73
CA PHE A 142 -9.38 22.37 2.26
C PHE A 142 -8.93 23.77 1.81
N GLY A 143 -9.32 24.20 0.61
CA GLY A 143 -9.13 25.58 0.14
C GLY A 143 -9.73 26.61 1.09
N LYS A 144 -10.95 26.35 1.57
CA LYS A 144 -11.68 27.22 2.50
C LYS A 144 -11.17 27.14 3.93
N ILE A 145 -10.82 25.94 4.41
CA ILE A 145 -10.18 25.77 5.71
C ILE A 145 -8.89 26.60 5.79
N ARG A 146 -8.09 26.63 4.72
CA ARG A 146 -6.86 27.46 4.67
C ARG A 146 -7.11 28.97 4.77
N GLN A 147 -8.28 29.44 4.35
CA GLN A 147 -8.63 30.86 4.43
C GLN A 147 -8.97 31.31 5.86
N LEU A 148 -9.20 30.37 6.79
CA LEU A 148 -9.41 30.68 8.20
C LEU A 148 -8.15 31.19 8.89
N GLU A 149 -6.96 30.92 8.32
CA GLU A 149 -5.66 31.27 8.89
C GLU A 149 -5.46 30.81 10.35
N ALA A 150 -6.17 29.76 10.77
CA ALA A 150 -6.06 29.25 12.13
C ALA A 150 -4.65 28.74 12.43
N LYS A 151 -4.21 28.90 13.68
CA LYS A 151 -2.86 28.47 14.11
C LYS A 151 -2.75 26.95 14.16
N TYR A 152 -3.84 26.28 14.53
CA TYR A 152 -3.94 24.83 14.58
C TYR A 152 -5.18 24.33 13.84
N PHE A 153 -5.00 23.20 13.17
CA PHE A 153 -6.09 22.41 12.59
C PHE A 153 -6.08 21.00 13.19
N ILE A 154 -7.16 20.62 13.86
CA ILE A 154 -7.34 19.28 14.43
C ILE A 154 -8.39 18.53 13.60
N ILE A 155 -8.03 17.37 13.06
CA ILE A 155 -8.96 16.53 12.26
C ILE A 155 -9.08 15.17 12.93
N SER A 156 -10.30 14.80 13.32
CA SER A 156 -10.62 13.52 13.94
C SER A 156 -11.62 12.76 13.07
N GLU A 157 -11.12 11.84 12.25
CA GLU A 157 -11.95 11.03 11.35
C GLU A 157 -11.79 9.56 11.71
N GLY A 158 -12.90 8.84 11.65
CA GLY A 158 -12.84 7.41 11.73
C GLY A 158 -12.57 6.81 10.34
N ILE A 159 -11.51 6.00 10.22
CA ILE A 159 -11.10 5.41 8.94
C ILE A 159 -11.38 3.91 8.99
N ASN A 160 -12.21 3.44 8.06
CA ASN A 160 -12.37 2.01 7.81
C ASN A 160 -11.11 1.50 7.07
N PRO A 161 -10.37 0.55 7.63
CA PRO A 161 -9.13 0.04 7.03
C PRO A 161 -9.37 -0.70 5.70
N ASN A 162 -10.61 -1.07 5.37
CA ASN A 162 -10.93 -1.79 4.13
C ASN A 162 -11.25 -0.91 2.92
N GLY A 163 -11.07 0.41 3.00
CA GLY A 163 -11.47 1.32 1.94
C GLY A 163 -12.99 1.47 1.82
N TYR A 164 -13.42 2.42 1.00
CA TYR A 164 -14.80 2.91 0.90
C TYR A 164 -15.86 1.82 0.66
N GLU A 165 -16.54 1.39 1.74
CA GLU A 165 -17.97 1.06 1.80
C GLU A 165 -18.47 1.43 3.22
N ALA A 166 -18.95 2.66 3.38
CA ALA A 166 -19.64 3.12 4.60
C ALA A 166 -21.05 2.50 4.71
N THR A 167 -21.14 1.17 4.73
CA THR A 167 -22.41 0.45 4.92
C THR A 167 -22.36 -0.66 5.96
N LYS A 168 -21.21 -0.93 6.59
CA LYS A 168 -21.14 -1.76 7.81
C LYS A 168 -20.12 -1.18 8.77
N TRP A 169 -20.56 -0.89 9.99
CA TRP A 169 -19.74 -0.53 11.14
C TRP A 169 -18.68 -1.63 11.38
N GLY A 170 -17.49 -1.45 10.81
CA GLY A 170 -16.32 -2.30 11.03
C GLY A 170 -15.39 -1.70 12.09
N GLU A 171 -14.31 -2.41 12.43
CA GLU A 171 -13.31 -1.91 13.38
C GLU A 171 -12.73 -0.57 12.91
N TRP A 172 -12.80 0.41 13.80
CA TRP A 172 -12.32 1.77 13.55
C TRP A 172 -10.82 1.86 13.86
N THR A 173 -10.02 2.20 12.87
CA THR A 173 -8.59 2.51 13.03
C THR A 173 -8.37 4.01 13.13
N PHE A 174 -7.67 4.45 14.19
CA PHE A 174 -7.33 5.85 14.44
C PHE A 174 -6.00 6.21 13.76
N HIS A 175 -6.00 7.22 12.88
CA HIS A 175 -4.78 7.75 12.26
C HIS A 175 -4.63 9.26 12.56
N THR A 176 -4.27 9.60 13.79
CA THR A 176 -3.98 11.00 14.17
C THR A 176 -2.60 11.44 13.67
N ASN A 177 -1.59 10.57 13.75
CA ASN A 177 -0.19 10.98 13.51
C ASN A 177 0.29 10.93 12.06
N ASP A 178 -0.13 9.96 11.27
CA ASP A 178 0.40 9.80 9.91
C ASP A 178 -0.23 10.82 8.94
N PHE A 179 -1.51 11.13 9.10
CA PHE A 179 -2.21 12.14 8.31
C PHE A 179 -1.63 13.55 8.50
N LEU A 180 -1.32 13.94 9.75
CA LEU A 180 -0.76 15.26 10.06
C LEU A 180 0.73 15.40 9.69
N LYS A 181 1.52 14.31 9.79
CA LYS A 181 2.89 14.26 9.25
C LYS A 181 2.91 14.38 7.72
N LEU A 182 1.97 13.72 7.04
CA LEU A 182 1.81 13.79 5.58
C LEU A 182 1.39 15.20 5.12
N CYS A 183 0.48 15.85 5.83
CA CYS A 183 0.11 17.24 5.57
C CYS A 183 1.29 18.21 5.84
N THR A 184 2.04 18.02 6.93
CA THR A 184 3.21 18.86 7.26
C THR A 184 4.31 18.79 6.21
N ALA A 185 4.58 17.60 5.66
CA ALA A 185 5.57 17.38 4.60
C ALA A 185 5.22 18.10 3.27
N GLN A 186 3.94 18.42 3.06
CA GLN A 186 3.44 19.01 1.81
C GLN A 186 3.39 20.55 1.81
N PHE A 187 3.27 21.19 2.97
CA PHE A 187 2.91 22.62 3.03
C PHE A 187 3.94 23.55 3.68
N GLY A 188 5.12 23.03 4.09
CA GLY A 188 6.26 23.86 4.49
C GLY A 188 6.10 24.64 5.80
N LYS A 189 5.05 24.36 6.58
CA LYS A 189 4.89 24.80 7.98
C LYS A 189 4.53 23.59 8.86
N PRO A 190 5.02 23.51 10.11
CA PRO A 190 4.65 22.43 11.02
C PRO A 190 3.15 22.48 11.33
N MET A 191 2.45 21.35 11.23
CA MET A 191 1.16 21.18 11.92
C MET A 191 1.30 20.42 13.25
N PHE A 192 2.52 20.18 13.78
CA PHE A 192 2.81 19.77 15.16
C PHE A 192 4.33 19.89 15.46
N THR A 193 4.72 20.23 16.70
CA THR A 193 6.05 19.95 17.31
C THR A 193 5.86 19.61 18.80
N LYS A 194 6.71 18.92 19.57
CA LYS A 194 7.90 18.09 19.36
C LYS A 194 7.92 16.89 20.35
N ASN A 195 6.84 16.66 21.11
CA ASN A 195 6.78 15.65 22.18
C ASN A 195 5.47 14.84 22.15
N PHE A 196 4.90 14.56 20.97
CA PHE A 196 3.70 13.73 20.91
C PHE A 196 4.06 12.25 21.10
N VAL A 197 3.65 11.73 22.25
CA VAL A 197 3.94 10.38 22.71
C VAL A 197 2.99 9.41 22.02
N ALA A 198 3.49 8.68 21.03
CA ALA A 198 3.10 7.29 20.89
C ALA A 198 3.49 6.58 22.20
N LYS A 199 2.52 6.05 22.94
CA LYS A 199 2.80 4.92 23.81
C LYS A 199 2.28 3.70 23.07
N GLU A 200 3.20 2.94 22.52
CA GLU A 200 2.93 1.58 22.08
C GLU A 200 2.25 0.77 23.20
N PRO A 201 1.48 -0.25 22.81
CA PRO A 201 2.08 -1.57 22.83
C PRO A 201 1.98 -2.27 21.47
N GLU A 202 3.13 -2.74 21.00
CA GLU A 202 3.39 -3.95 20.23
C GLU A 202 2.19 -4.86 19.92
N MET A 203 2.15 -5.35 18.68
CA MET A 203 1.20 -6.27 18.05
C MET A 203 0.00 -5.58 17.39
N PHE A 204 0.11 -5.31 16.09
CA PHE A 204 -0.57 -6.09 15.03
C PHE A 204 -0.17 -5.52 13.67
N ALA A 205 0.70 -6.25 12.96
CA ALA A 205 0.61 -6.39 11.51
C ALA A 205 0.25 -7.87 11.27
N PRO A 206 -0.49 -8.26 10.21
CA PRO A 206 -0.49 -7.59 8.91
C PRO A 206 -1.89 -7.43 8.25
N LEU A 207 -1.88 -6.68 7.14
CA LEU A 207 -2.81 -6.72 5.99
C LEU A 207 -3.84 -5.56 5.82
N MET A 208 -3.51 -4.78 4.78
CA MET A 208 -4.38 -4.21 3.74
C MET A 208 -5.04 -2.82 3.92
N HIS A 209 -4.71 -1.98 2.93
CA HIS A 209 -5.37 -0.77 2.38
C HIS A 209 -5.37 0.53 3.22
N ASP A 210 -4.52 1.51 2.95
CA ASP A 210 -4.46 2.48 1.82
C ASP A 210 -5.40 3.69 1.99
N THR A 211 -4.88 4.73 2.64
CA THR A 211 -5.51 6.05 2.90
C THR A 211 -5.26 7.08 1.78
N THR A 212 -5.11 6.65 0.52
CA THR A 212 -4.75 7.50 -0.65
C THR A 212 -5.81 8.50 -1.13
N ALA A 213 -6.86 8.81 -0.37
CA ALA A 213 -7.90 9.70 -0.87
C ALA A 213 -7.53 11.20 -0.88
N LEU A 214 -6.35 11.65 -0.41
CA LEU A 214 -6.04 13.09 -0.36
C LEU A 214 -4.72 13.56 -0.96
N PHE A 215 -3.80 12.66 -1.30
CA PHE A 215 -2.59 13.01 -2.04
C PHE A 215 -2.25 11.87 -2.99
N LYS A 216 -2.02 12.15 -4.28
CA LYS A 216 -1.29 11.19 -5.11
C LYS A 216 0.15 11.21 -4.62
N LEU A 217 0.45 10.40 -3.61
CA LEU A 217 1.81 10.13 -3.19
C LEU A 217 2.43 9.20 -4.22
N CYS A 218 3.59 9.59 -4.73
CA CYS A 218 4.44 8.69 -5.49
C CYS A 218 5.47 8.11 -4.52
N LYS A 219 5.57 6.79 -4.49
CA LYS A 219 6.63 6.12 -3.75
C LYS A 219 7.93 6.21 -4.56
N LEU A 220 8.91 6.95 -4.04
CA LEU A 220 10.24 7.03 -4.62
C LEU A 220 11.16 6.02 -3.93
N VAL A 221 11.70 5.08 -4.70
CA VAL A 221 12.68 4.09 -4.23
C VAL A 221 14.06 4.47 -4.79
N THR A 222 15.04 4.64 -3.91
CA THR A 222 16.39 5.10 -4.28
C THR A 222 17.46 4.09 -3.88
N THR A 223 18.30 3.72 -4.85
CA THR A 223 19.57 3.05 -4.63
C THR A 223 20.70 3.91 -5.18
N ALA A 224 21.79 4.10 -4.44
CA ALA A 224 22.90 4.97 -4.84
C ALA A 224 24.25 4.34 -4.50
N ALA A 225 25.26 4.60 -5.33
CA ALA A 225 26.64 4.16 -5.09
C ALA A 225 27.17 4.60 -3.72
N SER A 226 26.74 5.78 -3.25
CA SER A 226 27.08 6.35 -1.93
C SER A 226 26.51 5.60 -0.72
N GLY A 227 25.68 4.58 -0.93
CA GLY A 227 25.25 3.67 0.15
C GLY A 227 23.75 3.52 0.34
N LYS A 228 22.90 4.31 -0.34
CA LYS A 228 21.44 4.09 -0.30
C LYS A 228 21.11 2.74 -0.93
N ARG A 229 20.27 1.93 -0.26
CA ARG A 229 19.80 0.61 -0.73
C ARG A 229 18.30 0.54 -0.54
N TRP A 230 17.53 0.58 -1.63
CA TRP A 230 16.06 0.53 -1.60
C TRP A 230 15.43 1.55 -0.62
N ALA A 231 16.08 2.70 -0.44
CA ALA A 231 15.61 3.74 0.46
C ALA A 231 14.31 4.31 -0.10
N THR A 232 13.23 4.15 0.65
CA THR A 232 11.88 4.53 0.21
C THR A 232 11.49 5.85 0.86
N VAL A 233 10.93 6.75 0.08
CA VAL A 233 10.31 7.99 0.57
C VAL A 233 9.03 8.24 -0.21
N ASP A 234 7.98 8.64 0.48
CA ASP A 234 6.74 9.06 -0.16
C ASP A 234 6.88 10.53 -0.59
N VAL A 235 6.55 10.81 -1.84
CA VAL A 235 6.69 12.12 -2.46
C VAL A 235 5.33 12.61 -2.90
N ALA A 236 4.91 13.77 -2.40
CA ALA A 236 3.69 14.42 -2.86
C ALA A 236 3.79 14.81 -4.33
N VAL A 237 2.81 14.41 -5.14
CA VAL A 237 2.66 14.91 -6.50
C VAL A 237 1.94 16.25 -6.45
N SER A 238 2.61 17.31 -6.93
CA SER A 238 2.02 18.64 -7.06
C SER A 238 1.09 18.71 -8.27
N ALA A 239 -0.04 19.41 -8.11
CA ALA A 239 -0.92 19.79 -9.22
C ALA A 239 -0.29 20.91 -10.08
N GLU A 240 0.68 21.65 -9.53
CA GLU A 240 1.36 22.71 -10.26
C GLU A 240 2.47 22.15 -11.16
N ARG A 241 2.47 22.61 -12.41
CA ARG A 241 3.49 22.23 -13.37
C ARG A 241 4.84 22.86 -13.00
N ASN A 242 5.81 22.02 -12.68
CA ASN A 242 7.20 22.46 -12.53
C ASN A 242 7.75 22.94 -13.89
N LYS A 243 8.02 24.25 -14.00
CA LYS A 243 8.53 24.90 -15.22
C LYS A 243 9.93 24.39 -15.64
N ASN A 244 10.66 23.77 -14.73
CA ASN A 244 11.99 23.19 -14.97
C ASN A 244 11.96 21.68 -15.27
N ALA A 245 10.78 21.06 -15.33
CA ALA A 245 10.66 19.64 -15.66
C ALA A 245 11.22 19.36 -17.06
N LYS A 246 12.12 18.37 -17.16
CA LYS A 246 12.74 17.93 -18.43
C LYS A 246 12.15 16.64 -18.99
N ILE A 247 11.40 15.90 -18.18
CA ILE A 247 10.79 14.64 -18.54
C ILE A 247 9.27 14.80 -18.44
N PHE A 248 8.58 14.48 -19.53
CA PHE A 248 7.12 14.52 -19.61
C PHE A 248 6.62 13.13 -19.98
N LEU A 249 5.79 12.54 -19.13
CA LEU A 249 5.15 11.26 -19.40
C LEU A 249 3.85 11.53 -20.18
N LYS A 250 3.78 11.06 -21.42
CA LYS A 250 2.54 11.03 -22.20
C LYS A 250 1.95 9.63 -22.10
N THR A 251 0.81 9.48 -21.44
CA THR A 251 0.11 8.19 -21.34
C THR A 251 -1.22 8.30 -22.09
N ASP A 252 -1.48 7.34 -22.97
CA ASP A 252 -2.78 7.11 -23.63
C ASP A 252 -3.48 5.87 -23.03
N GLY A 253 -2.94 5.36 -21.92
CA GLY A 253 -3.39 4.14 -21.24
C GLY A 253 -3.05 2.84 -21.96
N LYS A 254 -2.31 2.86 -23.08
CA LYS A 254 -2.05 1.66 -23.90
C LYS A 254 -0.60 1.62 -24.38
N SER A 255 0.29 1.01 -23.58
CA SER A 255 1.59 0.59 -24.13
C SER A 255 1.36 -0.56 -25.11
N PRO A 256 1.88 -0.49 -26.35
CA PRO A 256 1.85 -1.62 -27.29
C PRO A 256 2.78 -2.77 -26.87
N ARG A 257 3.56 -2.59 -25.80
CA ARG A 257 4.53 -3.58 -25.28
C ARG A 257 4.23 -3.83 -23.81
N PRO A 258 3.38 -4.81 -23.47
CA PRO A 258 3.15 -5.18 -22.08
C PRO A 258 4.41 -5.78 -21.46
N ILE A 259 4.74 -5.38 -20.24
CA ILE A 259 5.82 -5.99 -19.49
C ILE A 259 5.31 -7.34 -18.97
N ILE A 260 5.94 -8.42 -19.41
CA ILE A 260 5.56 -9.79 -19.00
C ILE A 260 5.96 -10.05 -17.55
N GLY A 261 7.12 -9.54 -17.13
CA GLY A 261 7.60 -9.65 -15.76
C GLY A 261 9.11 -9.44 -15.62
N TYR A 262 9.60 -9.62 -14.40
CA TYR A 262 11.01 -9.52 -14.02
C TYR A 262 11.39 -10.70 -13.15
N GLY A 263 12.66 -11.11 -13.23
CA GLY A 263 13.11 -12.36 -12.64
C GLY A 263 14.60 -12.59 -12.71
N GLY A 264 15.00 -13.77 -12.26
CA GLY A 264 16.36 -14.29 -12.35
C GLY A 264 16.40 -15.71 -12.90
N SER A 265 17.61 -16.25 -13.03
CA SER A 265 17.85 -17.65 -13.40
C SER A 265 18.40 -18.40 -12.19
N ILE A 266 18.06 -19.68 -12.06
CA ILE A 266 18.61 -20.57 -11.02
C ILE A 266 19.49 -21.67 -11.62
N PRO A 267 20.69 -21.33 -12.15
CA PRO A 267 21.66 -22.32 -12.58
C PRO A 267 22.13 -23.18 -11.40
N GLU A 268 22.72 -24.34 -11.70
CA GLU A 268 23.21 -25.27 -10.67
C GLU A 268 24.17 -24.62 -9.66
N GLN A 269 24.98 -23.67 -10.14
CA GLN A 269 25.94 -22.91 -9.35
C GLN A 269 25.28 -22.04 -8.25
N THR A 270 23.99 -21.73 -8.38
CA THR A 270 23.21 -21.03 -7.33
C THR A 270 23.24 -21.81 -6.02
N PHE A 271 23.34 -23.14 -6.06
CA PHE A 271 23.13 -23.99 -4.90
C PHE A 271 24.42 -24.51 -4.25
N THR A 272 25.60 -24.18 -4.80
CA THR A 272 26.88 -24.75 -4.33
C THR A 272 27.20 -24.44 -2.86
N ASN A 273 26.69 -23.34 -2.29
CA ASN A 273 26.91 -22.95 -0.89
C ASN A 273 25.62 -22.44 -0.20
N VAL A 274 24.46 -22.90 -0.65
CA VAL A 274 23.17 -22.48 -0.10
C VAL A 274 22.66 -23.56 0.86
N ASN A 275 22.65 -23.25 2.16
CA ASN A 275 21.96 -24.07 3.15
C ASN A 275 20.46 -23.69 3.20
N GLU A 276 19.67 -24.43 3.98
CA GLU A 276 18.22 -24.24 4.08
C GLU A 276 17.83 -22.81 4.49
N LYS A 277 18.51 -22.24 5.50
CA LYS A 277 18.26 -20.88 5.97
C LYS A 277 18.54 -19.84 4.87
N ALA A 278 19.68 -19.94 4.20
CA ALA A 278 20.04 -19.07 3.09
C ALA A 278 19.05 -19.22 1.93
N MET A 279 18.53 -20.43 1.69
CA MET A 279 17.51 -20.66 0.67
C MET A 279 16.21 -19.92 1.00
N ASP A 280 15.73 -20.00 2.24
CA ASP A 280 14.53 -19.29 2.66
C ASP A 280 14.70 -17.77 2.58
N GLU A 281 15.86 -17.26 2.99
CA GLU A 281 16.19 -15.83 2.86
C GLU A 281 16.23 -15.39 1.40
N LEU A 282 16.85 -16.16 0.51
CA LEU A 282 16.88 -15.86 -0.93
C LEU A 282 15.47 -15.87 -1.54
N VAL A 283 14.65 -16.86 -1.16
CA VAL A 283 13.27 -16.95 -1.63
C VAL A 283 12.45 -15.75 -1.15
N GLU A 284 12.62 -15.31 0.10
CA GLU A 284 11.94 -14.12 0.63
C GLU A 284 12.42 -12.83 -0.04
N VAL A 285 13.74 -12.64 -0.16
CA VAL A 285 14.31 -11.41 -0.74
C VAL A 285 13.92 -11.24 -2.21
N TYR A 286 13.93 -12.31 -3.01
CA TYR A 286 13.62 -12.22 -4.44
C TYR A 286 12.13 -12.38 -4.75
N PHE A 287 11.43 -13.28 -4.06
CA PHE A 287 10.06 -13.68 -4.41
C PHE A 287 9.06 -13.44 -3.28
N GLY A 288 9.46 -12.91 -2.12
CA GLY A 288 8.54 -12.44 -1.10
C GLY A 288 7.87 -11.12 -1.49
N SER A 289 6.67 -10.87 -0.99
CA SER A 289 5.96 -9.59 -1.20
C SER A 289 6.63 -8.42 -0.49
N ALA A 290 7.45 -8.68 0.52
CA ALA A 290 8.29 -7.69 1.19
C ALA A 290 9.65 -7.48 0.50
N GLY A 291 10.01 -8.35 -0.45
CA GLY A 291 11.26 -8.32 -1.21
C GLY A 291 11.12 -7.64 -2.58
N LEU A 292 11.82 -8.18 -3.58
CA LEU A 292 11.82 -7.68 -4.96
C LEU A 292 10.59 -8.09 -5.78
N ASP A 293 9.75 -8.97 -5.23
CA ASP A 293 8.52 -9.45 -5.86
C ASP A 293 8.72 -9.92 -7.31
N TYR A 294 9.74 -10.73 -7.55
CA TYR A 294 9.97 -11.35 -8.85
C TYR A 294 8.78 -12.25 -9.21
N ASN A 295 8.33 -12.14 -10.45
CA ASN A 295 7.21 -12.89 -11.00
C ASN A 295 7.60 -13.75 -12.22
N MET A 296 8.90 -13.78 -12.55
CA MET A 296 9.48 -14.68 -13.55
C MET A 296 10.67 -15.44 -12.98
N LEU A 297 10.85 -16.68 -13.46
CA LEU A 297 11.99 -17.51 -13.10
C LEU A 297 12.48 -18.27 -14.33
N ARG A 298 13.76 -18.14 -14.66
CA ARG A 298 14.40 -18.95 -15.68
C ARG A 298 14.99 -20.21 -15.06
N VAL A 299 14.61 -21.36 -15.61
CA VAL A 299 15.02 -22.69 -15.16
C VAL A 299 15.80 -23.37 -16.28
N PRO A 300 17.08 -23.70 -16.05
CA PRO A 300 17.78 -24.60 -16.94
C PRO A 300 17.09 -25.95 -17.04
N VAL A 301 16.80 -26.36 -18.28
CA VAL A 301 16.54 -27.77 -18.55
C VAL A 301 17.87 -28.46 -18.32
N HIS A 302 17.87 -29.46 -17.44
CA HIS A 302 19.03 -30.24 -17.01
C HIS A 302 20.20 -29.40 -16.42
N SER A 303 21.41 -29.97 -16.44
CA SER A 303 22.59 -29.35 -15.83
C SER A 303 23.10 -28.12 -16.60
N THR A 304 23.73 -27.19 -15.85
CA THR A 304 24.51 -26.06 -16.37
C THR A 304 26.01 -26.18 -16.03
N GLY A 305 26.44 -27.30 -15.44
CA GLY A 305 27.80 -27.46 -14.91
C GLY A 305 28.24 -28.92 -14.77
N ASN A 306 27.52 -29.73 -14.00
CA ASN A 306 27.88 -31.12 -13.68
C ASN A 306 27.55 -32.17 -14.76
N GLY A 307 26.93 -31.76 -15.87
CA GLY A 307 26.78 -32.61 -17.06
C GLY A 307 25.64 -33.63 -17.06
N TYR A 308 24.77 -33.64 -16.04
CA TYR A 308 23.61 -34.53 -16.06
C TYR A 308 22.58 -34.10 -17.11
N VAL A 309 21.91 -35.10 -17.68
CA VAL A 309 20.74 -34.99 -18.54
C VAL A 309 19.68 -35.99 -18.04
N PHE A 310 18.44 -35.87 -18.50
CA PHE A 310 17.34 -36.73 -18.06
C PHE A 310 17.22 -38.01 -18.89
N ASP A 311 17.90 -38.11 -20.03
CA ASP A 311 18.00 -39.34 -20.80
C ASP A 311 19.42 -39.51 -21.33
N ASN A 312 20.10 -40.55 -20.84
CA ASN A 312 21.47 -40.89 -21.24
C ASN A 312 21.55 -42.26 -21.94
N VAL A 313 20.41 -42.92 -22.23
CA VAL A 313 20.40 -44.21 -22.90
C VAL A 313 20.56 -44.00 -24.40
N TYR A 314 21.59 -44.63 -24.98
CA TYR A 314 21.92 -44.45 -26.39
C TYR A 314 20.76 -44.91 -27.29
N ASN A 315 20.38 -44.07 -28.26
CA ASN A 315 19.29 -44.33 -29.22
C ASN A 315 17.91 -44.57 -28.58
N ASP A 316 17.63 -43.99 -27.42
CA ASP A 316 16.27 -44.02 -26.83
C ASP A 316 15.35 -43.00 -27.52
N PHE A 317 15.01 -43.27 -28.79
CA PHE A 317 14.15 -42.40 -29.59
C PHE A 317 12.71 -42.29 -29.06
N ASP A 318 12.30 -43.22 -28.20
CA ASP A 318 10.99 -43.25 -27.55
C ASP A 318 11.01 -42.63 -26.14
N LEU A 319 12.18 -42.18 -25.65
CA LEU A 319 12.38 -41.62 -24.30
C LEU A 319 11.87 -42.52 -23.17
N LYS A 320 12.01 -43.84 -23.32
CA LYS A 320 11.56 -44.85 -22.33
C LYS A 320 12.30 -44.76 -21.01
N HIS A 321 13.53 -44.25 -21.03
CA HIS A 321 14.42 -44.13 -19.88
C HIS A 321 14.56 -42.68 -19.39
N PHE A 322 13.71 -41.77 -19.87
CA PHE A 322 13.67 -40.40 -19.38
C PHE A 322 13.42 -40.39 -17.85
N ASP A 323 14.24 -39.65 -17.11
CA ASP A 323 14.13 -39.50 -15.67
C ASP A 323 13.00 -38.55 -15.29
N TYR A 324 11.78 -39.08 -15.23
CA TYR A 324 10.59 -38.34 -14.77
C TYR A 324 10.65 -37.91 -13.31
N ASN A 325 11.59 -38.44 -12.51
CA ASN A 325 11.80 -37.98 -11.13
C ASN A 325 12.66 -36.72 -11.07
N LEU A 326 13.28 -36.33 -12.20
CA LEU A 326 14.16 -35.15 -12.32
C LEU A 326 15.26 -35.18 -11.26
N THR A 327 15.92 -36.32 -11.11
CA THR A 327 16.85 -36.63 -10.02
C THR A 327 17.97 -35.59 -9.92
N GLY A 328 18.51 -35.13 -11.06
CA GLY A 328 19.54 -34.09 -11.08
C GLY A 328 19.07 -32.74 -10.49
N ASP A 329 17.86 -32.30 -10.86
CA ASP A 329 17.26 -31.05 -10.37
C ASP A 329 16.83 -31.14 -8.90
N ARG A 330 16.48 -32.33 -8.42
CA ARG A 330 16.18 -32.56 -7.01
C ARG A 330 17.45 -32.57 -6.16
N LYS A 331 18.48 -33.27 -6.61
CA LYS A 331 19.75 -33.41 -5.87
C LYS A 331 20.48 -32.09 -5.68
N ASN A 332 20.37 -31.16 -6.63
CA ASN A 332 21.08 -29.89 -6.57
C ASN A 332 20.29 -28.75 -5.93
N GLY A 333 19.08 -28.99 -5.41
CA GLY A 333 18.27 -27.96 -4.74
C GLY A 333 17.40 -27.09 -5.65
N LYS A 334 17.51 -27.22 -6.98
CA LYS A 334 16.69 -26.47 -7.95
C LYS A 334 15.19 -26.70 -7.72
N MET A 335 14.79 -27.97 -7.62
CA MET A 335 13.38 -28.32 -7.39
C MET A 335 12.88 -27.82 -6.03
N GLU A 336 13.71 -27.88 -4.99
CA GLU A 336 13.36 -27.40 -3.65
C GLU A 336 13.06 -25.90 -3.67
N MET A 337 13.96 -25.10 -4.25
CA MET A 337 13.76 -23.65 -4.35
C MET A 337 12.50 -23.32 -5.16
N ILE A 338 12.26 -23.98 -6.29
CA ILE A 338 11.05 -23.76 -7.10
C ILE A 338 9.78 -23.99 -6.28
N MET A 339 9.71 -25.10 -5.53
CA MET A 339 8.55 -25.40 -4.69
C MET A 339 8.36 -24.36 -3.57
N LYS A 340 9.45 -23.85 -2.98
CA LYS A 340 9.39 -22.75 -2.00
C LYS A 340 8.89 -21.44 -2.63
N VAL A 341 9.33 -21.13 -3.85
CA VAL A 341 8.87 -19.93 -4.57
C VAL A 341 7.38 -20.05 -4.94
N LEU A 342 6.93 -21.20 -5.44
CA LEU A 342 5.52 -21.40 -5.82
C LEU A 342 4.54 -21.24 -4.64
N LYS A 343 4.98 -21.55 -3.42
CA LYS A 343 4.19 -21.26 -2.19
C LYS A 343 3.98 -19.76 -1.93
N LYS A 344 4.85 -18.89 -2.46
CA LYS A 344 4.77 -17.42 -2.32
C LYS A 344 4.20 -16.74 -3.57
N LYS A 345 4.37 -17.34 -4.74
CA LYS A 345 4.02 -16.76 -6.04
C LYS A 345 3.18 -17.73 -6.86
N GLU A 346 1.87 -17.66 -6.65
CA GLU A 346 0.89 -18.48 -7.38
C GLU A 346 0.94 -18.26 -8.91
N LYS A 347 1.25 -17.04 -9.36
CA LYS A 347 1.31 -16.66 -10.78
C LYS A 347 2.74 -16.52 -11.31
N LEU A 348 3.68 -17.33 -10.81
CA LEU A 348 5.06 -17.32 -11.28
C LEU A 348 5.15 -17.80 -12.74
N LYS A 349 5.79 -17.02 -13.61
CA LYS A 349 6.09 -17.44 -14.99
C LYS A 349 7.44 -18.13 -15.05
N ILE A 350 7.44 -19.45 -15.19
CA ILE A 350 8.66 -20.25 -15.32
C ILE A 350 9.04 -20.41 -16.80
N VAL A 351 10.27 -20.06 -17.14
CA VAL A 351 10.83 -20.23 -18.50
C VAL A 351 11.90 -21.31 -18.49
N GLY A 352 11.64 -22.42 -19.19
CA GLY A 352 12.64 -23.46 -19.44
C GLY A 352 13.63 -23.05 -20.53
N SER A 353 14.91 -23.37 -20.39
CA SER A 353 15.89 -23.17 -21.47
C SER A 353 16.94 -24.26 -21.42
N ALA A 354 17.11 -24.99 -22.52
CA ALA A 354 18.03 -26.13 -22.58
C ALA A 354 19.44 -25.71 -22.98
N TRP A 355 20.45 -26.26 -22.29
CA TRP A 355 21.87 -25.98 -22.58
C TRP A 355 22.47 -26.93 -23.60
N SER A 356 22.04 -28.19 -23.65
CA SER A 356 22.59 -29.16 -24.59
C SER A 356 21.69 -30.38 -24.69
N PRO A 357 21.50 -30.94 -25.89
CA PRO A 357 20.97 -32.28 -26.02
C PRO A 357 21.86 -33.33 -25.33
N PRO A 358 21.30 -34.48 -24.91
CA PRO A 358 22.07 -35.67 -24.54
C PRO A 358 23.17 -36.00 -25.54
N SER A 359 24.29 -36.53 -25.05
CA SER A 359 25.50 -36.78 -25.86
C SER A 359 25.20 -37.60 -27.11
N TRP A 360 24.38 -38.65 -26.99
CA TRP A 360 24.01 -39.55 -28.07
C TRP A 360 23.19 -38.90 -29.19
N MET A 361 22.57 -37.74 -28.94
CA MET A 361 21.85 -36.97 -29.97
C MET A 361 22.76 -36.06 -30.78
N LYS A 362 23.98 -35.78 -30.28
CA LYS A 362 24.90 -34.79 -30.85
C LYS A 362 25.88 -35.39 -31.86
N LEU A 363 26.36 -34.55 -32.77
CA LEU A 363 27.48 -34.88 -33.64
C LEU A 363 28.70 -35.25 -32.77
N GLY A 364 29.34 -36.38 -33.08
CA GLY A 364 30.54 -36.84 -32.37
C GLY A 364 30.31 -37.40 -30.95
N ASN A 365 29.06 -37.55 -30.50
CA ASN A 365 28.70 -38.12 -29.19
C ASN A 365 29.38 -37.41 -27.99
N HIS A 366 29.55 -36.09 -28.08
CA HIS A 366 30.29 -35.32 -27.10
C HIS A 366 29.50 -35.04 -25.82
N SER A 367 30.21 -34.81 -24.71
CA SER A 367 29.65 -34.37 -23.43
C SER A 367 28.87 -33.06 -23.56
N MET A 368 27.99 -32.79 -22.59
CA MET A 368 27.27 -31.52 -22.46
C MET A 368 28.23 -30.32 -22.47
N ASN A 369 29.29 -30.40 -21.67
CA ASN A 369 30.30 -29.36 -21.56
C ASN A 369 31.44 -29.59 -22.56
N GLY A 370 31.98 -28.50 -23.11
CA GLY A 370 33.19 -28.54 -23.94
C GLY A 370 33.03 -29.28 -25.27
N SER A 371 31.79 -29.41 -25.78
CA SER A 371 31.55 -30.07 -27.07
C SER A 371 32.06 -29.21 -28.24
N PRO A 372 33.00 -29.70 -29.06
CA PRO A 372 33.49 -28.96 -30.23
C PRO A 372 32.46 -28.88 -31.37
N LYS A 373 31.45 -29.76 -31.37
CA LYS A 373 30.35 -29.81 -32.34
C LYS A 373 29.04 -30.11 -31.61
N PRO A 374 28.43 -29.12 -30.93
CA PRO A 374 27.27 -29.34 -30.08
C PRO A 374 25.95 -29.57 -30.84
N CYS A 375 25.98 -29.54 -32.18
CA CYS A 375 24.79 -29.69 -33.01
C CYS A 375 24.22 -31.11 -32.94
N LEU A 376 22.90 -31.22 -33.12
CA LEU A 376 22.23 -32.50 -33.34
C LEU A 376 22.79 -33.21 -34.59
N LYS A 377 22.74 -34.53 -34.59
CA LYS A 377 23.04 -35.31 -35.80
C LYS A 377 22.07 -34.93 -36.92
N ASN A 378 22.58 -34.87 -38.14
CA ASN A 378 21.82 -34.52 -39.34
C ASN A 378 20.92 -35.70 -39.81
N ASP A 379 20.00 -36.11 -38.94
CA ASP A 379 18.95 -37.09 -39.21
C ASP A 379 17.68 -36.63 -38.48
N PRO A 380 16.52 -36.50 -39.19
CA PRO A 380 15.28 -35.97 -38.63
C PRO A 380 14.81 -36.65 -37.33
N ARG A 381 15.17 -37.91 -37.10
CA ARG A 381 14.81 -38.63 -35.86
C ARG A 381 15.44 -37.98 -34.62
N TYR A 382 16.65 -37.44 -34.74
CA TYR A 382 17.33 -36.73 -33.65
C TYR A 382 16.71 -35.37 -33.36
N HIS A 383 16.22 -34.67 -34.39
CA HIS A 383 15.47 -33.43 -34.22
C HIS A 383 14.12 -33.69 -33.57
N LYS A 384 13.42 -34.76 -33.98
CA LYS A 384 12.14 -35.16 -33.38
C LYS A 384 12.30 -35.53 -31.91
N VAL A 385 13.22 -36.43 -31.58
CA VAL A 385 13.41 -36.85 -30.18
C VAL A 385 13.87 -35.70 -29.28
N TRP A 386 14.63 -34.73 -29.81
CA TRP A 386 14.97 -33.53 -29.04
C TRP A 386 13.75 -32.65 -28.74
N ALA A 387 12.85 -32.48 -29.72
CA ALA A 387 11.58 -31.79 -29.48
C ALA A 387 10.73 -32.55 -28.44
N ASP A 388 10.61 -33.87 -28.58
CA ASP A 388 9.89 -34.73 -27.63
C ASP A 388 10.51 -34.65 -26.23
N TYR A 389 11.84 -34.54 -26.13
CA TYR A 389 12.56 -34.41 -24.85
C TYR A 389 12.17 -33.13 -24.11
N LEU A 390 12.08 -32.00 -24.82
CA LEU A 390 11.63 -30.73 -24.22
C LEU A 390 10.17 -30.80 -23.76
N VAL A 391 9.29 -31.41 -24.57
CA VAL A 391 7.88 -31.64 -24.19
C VAL A 391 7.78 -32.55 -22.96
N THR A 392 8.60 -33.61 -22.91
CA THR A 392 8.64 -34.57 -21.80
C THR A 392 9.14 -33.91 -20.52
N TRP A 393 10.13 -33.03 -20.62
CA TRP A 393 10.60 -32.23 -19.50
C TRP A 393 9.51 -31.31 -18.93
N VAL A 394 8.75 -30.63 -19.80
CA VAL A 394 7.59 -29.82 -19.39
C VAL A 394 6.59 -30.69 -18.64
N ALA A 395 6.19 -31.82 -19.22
CA ALA A 395 5.23 -32.74 -18.59
C ALA A 395 5.72 -33.29 -17.25
N ALA A 396 7.02 -33.59 -17.12
CA ALA A 396 7.62 -34.05 -15.87
C ALA A 396 7.58 -32.97 -14.76
N TYR A 397 7.85 -31.71 -15.11
CA TYR A 397 7.72 -30.57 -14.19
C TYR A 397 6.26 -30.33 -13.78
N GLU A 398 5.33 -30.31 -14.74
CA GLU A 398 3.91 -30.08 -14.49
C GLU A 398 3.29 -31.18 -13.62
N ARG A 399 3.68 -32.44 -13.82
CA ARG A 399 3.27 -33.58 -12.97
C ARG A 399 3.65 -33.38 -11.50
N LEU A 400 4.72 -32.61 -11.23
CA LEU A 400 5.17 -32.28 -9.88
C LEU A 400 4.58 -30.96 -9.34
N GLY A 401 3.59 -30.40 -10.05
CA GLY A 401 2.93 -29.15 -9.66
C GLY A 401 3.72 -27.90 -10.04
N VAL A 402 4.69 -28.00 -10.96
CA VAL A 402 5.49 -26.85 -11.42
C VAL A 402 5.03 -26.43 -12.83
N PRO A 403 4.20 -25.38 -12.97
CA PRO A 403 3.70 -24.95 -14.26
C PRO A 403 4.79 -24.26 -15.10
N ILE A 404 4.98 -24.69 -16.34
CA ILE A 404 5.92 -24.07 -17.27
C ILE A 404 5.18 -23.07 -18.16
N TRP A 405 5.59 -21.81 -18.11
CA TRP A 405 4.95 -20.75 -18.91
C TRP A 405 5.50 -20.70 -20.34
N ALA A 406 6.80 -20.90 -20.51
CA ALA A 406 7.43 -20.92 -21.83
C ALA A 406 8.71 -21.76 -21.82
N ILE A 407 9.18 -22.14 -23.01
CA ILE A 407 10.50 -22.72 -23.20
C ILE A 407 11.23 -21.98 -24.34
N THR A 408 12.56 -21.91 -24.26
CA THR A 408 13.39 -21.59 -25.43
C THR A 408 13.92 -22.88 -26.07
N GLN A 409 14.15 -22.84 -27.39
CA GLN A 409 14.64 -24.02 -28.12
C GLN A 409 16.01 -24.48 -27.63
N GLN A 410 16.88 -23.52 -27.29
CA GLN A 410 18.27 -23.72 -26.92
C GLN A 410 18.80 -22.43 -26.28
N ASN A 411 19.63 -22.55 -25.25
CA ASN A 411 20.43 -21.46 -24.71
C ASN A 411 21.57 -21.14 -25.68
N GLU A 412 21.70 -19.88 -26.07
CA GLU A 412 22.82 -19.36 -26.88
C GLU A 412 23.14 -20.25 -28.11
N PRO A 413 22.21 -20.39 -29.08
CA PRO A 413 22.38 -21.30 -30.22
C PRO A 413 23.36 -20.78 -31.30
N SER A 414 23.84 -19.54 -31.17
CA SER A 414 24.65 -18.81 -32.17
C SER A 414 26.10 -19.24 -32.25
#